data_AF-A0A847G5N0-F1
#
_entry.id   AF-A0A847G5N0-F1
#
_cell.length_a   1.000
_cell.length_b   1.000
_cell.length_c   1.000
_cell.angle_alpha   90.00
_cell.angle_beta   90.00
_cell.angle_gamma   90.00
#
_symmetry.space_group_name_H-M   'P 1'
#
loop_
_entity.id
_entity.type
_entity.pdbx_description
1 polymer ?
#
loop_
_entity_poly.entity_id
_entity_poly.type
_entity_poly.pdbx_seq_one_letter_code
_entity_poly.pdbx_strand_id
1 'polypeptide(L)'
;MQLSTFLFYNKQRTQWMHKIGNLIPLTKRHNSEAQNYEFNIKKDRYFKGKSGTTTYALATQVLGYKEWTPAVVKQRQQELIQKYIECWCLK
;
A
#
# COMPACT_ATOMS: atom_id res chain seq x y z
N MET A 1 2.82 2.63 -6.27
CA MET A 1 2.18 3.87 -5.76
C MET A 1 2.05 3.80 -4.24
N GLN A 2 2.07 4.93 -3.54
CA GLN A 2 1.84 4.99 -2.09
C GLN A 2 0.40 5.40 -1.78
N LEU A 3 -0.26 4.70 -0.86
CA LEU A 3 -1.59 5.09 -0.39
C LEU A 3 -1.55 6.09 0.77
N SER A 4 -0.39 6.26 1.43
CA SER A 4 -0.20 7.21 2.52
C SER A 4 -0.05 8.65 2.00
N THR A 5 -1.14 9.45 1.98
CA THR A 5 -0.95 10.91 1.85
C THR A 5 -0.85 11.60 3.21
N PHE A 6 -1.41 11.06 4.29
CA PHE A 6 -1.38 11.73 5.59
C PHE A 6 -1.07 10.72 6.71
N LEU A 7 -0.42 11.17 7.79
CA LEU A 7 0.07 10.43 8.98
C LEU A 7 1.56 10.06 9.05
N PHE A 8 2.43 10.63 8.20
CA PHE A 8 3.86 10.63 8.48
C PHE A 8 4.36 12.06 8.72
N TYR A 9 4.75 12.37 9.95
CA TYR A 9 5.59 13.55 10.26
C TYR A 9 6.86 13.47 9.38
N ASN A 10 7.38 14.59 8.86
CA ASN A 10 8.39 14.63 7.78
C ASN A 10 9.52 13.57 7.87
N LYS A 11 10.05 13.26 9.07
CA LYS A 11 11.06 12.21 9.27
C LYS A 11 10.55 10.79 8.99
N GLN A 12 9.34 10.45 9.45
CA GLN A 12 8.78 9.12 9.25
C GLN A 12 8.41 8.88 7.78
N ARG A 13 8.07 9.93 7.04
CA ARG A 13 7.73 9.81 5.61
C ARG A 13 8.93 9.22 4.86
N THR A 14 10.09 9.84 4.97
CA THR A 14 11.32 9.39 4.29
C THR A 14 11.70 7.95 4.67
N GLN A 15 11.50 7.58 5.94
CA GLN A 15 11.79 6.23 6.42
C GLN A 15 10.91 5.16 5.77
N TRP A 16 9.62 5.43 5.60
CA TRP A 16 8.63 4.45 5.14
C TRP A 16 8.25 4.58 3.65
N MET A 17 8.70 5.65 2.99
CA MET A 17 8.40 5.94 1.58
C MET A 17 8.75 4.75 0.68
N HIS A 18 9.96 4.20 0.81
CA HIS A 18 10.48 3.17 -0.09
C HIS A 18 10.48 1.76 0.51
N LYS A 19 9.66 1.53 1.55
CA LYS A 19 9.57 0.25 2.25
C LYS A 19 8.43 -0.59 1.65
N ILE A 20 8.67 -1.89 1.46
CA ILE A 20 7.71 -2.78 0.79
C ILE A 20 6.33 -2.80 1.45
N GLY A 21 6.26 -2.70 2.78
CA GLY A 21 5.01 -2.60 3.54
C GLY A 21 4.16 -1.37 3.17
N ASN A 22 4.77 -0.34 2.58
CA ASN A 22 4.09 0.87 2.10
C ASN A 22 3.95 0.93 0.57
N LEU A 23 4.47 -0.07 -0.15
CA LEU A 23 4.40 -0.14 -1.60
C LEU A 23 3.21 -0.99 -2.03
N ILE A 24 2.38 -0.43 -2.91
CA ILE A 24 1.21 -1.12 -3.45
C ILE A 24 1.32 -1.12 -4.98
N PRO A 25 1.30 -2.32 -5.60
CA PRO A 25 1.31 -2.46 -7.05
C PRO A 25 -0.04 -2.01 -7.59
N LEU A 26 0.00 -1.08 -8.54
CA LEU A 26 -1.20 -0.60 -9.22
C LEU A 26 -0.90 -0.54 -10.71
N THR A 27 -1.95 -0.68 -11.50
CA THR A 27 -1.84 -0.48 -12.95
C THR A 27 -1.51 0.99 -13.23
N LYS A 28 -0.86 1.26 -14.36
CA LYS A 28 -0.51 2.62 -14.80
C LYS A 28 -1.71 3.57 -14.73
N ARG A 29 -2.89 3.09 -15.13
CA ARG A 29 -4.17 3.82 -15.08
C ARG A 29 -4.58 4.22 -13.66
N HIS A 30 -4.63 3.26 -12.72
CA HIS A 30 -4.97 3.57 -11.33
C HIS A 30 -3.91 4.47 -10.67
N ASN A 31 -2.65 4.34 -11.09
CA ASN A 31 -1.57 5.20 -10.64
C ASN A 31 -1.69 6.63 -11.19
N SER A 32 -2.15 6.82 -12.43
CA SER A 32 -2.43 8.17 -12.96
C SER A 32 -3.66 8.82 -12.34
N GLU A 33 -4.65 8.03 -11.92
CA GLU A 33 -5.84 8.51 -11.21
C GLU A 33 -5.53 8.88 -9.74
N ALA A 34 -4.29 8.65 -9.30
CA ALA A 34 -3.85 8.90 -7.96
C ALA A 34 -3.30 10.30 -7.75
N GLN A 35 -4.21 11.15 -7.31
CA GLN A 35 -3.86 12.42 -6.70
C GLN A 35 -3.56 12.22 -5.20
N ASN A 36 -3.20 13.32 -4.54
CA ASN A 36 -3.00 13.41 -3.09
C ASN A 36 -4.32 13.33 -2.30
N TYR A 37 -5.19 12.38 -2.63
CA TYR A 37 -6.42 12.14 -1.89
C TYR A 37 -6.17 11.40 -0.57
N GLU A 38 -7.09 11.57 0.36
CA GLU A 38 -7.18 10.81 1.61
C GLU A 38 -7.30 9.29 1.35
N PHE A 39 -6.80 8.49 2.29
CA PHE A 39 -6.73 7.03 2.16
C PHE A 39 -8.07 6.38 1.81
N ASN A 40 -9.17 6.85 2.40
CA ASN A 40 -10.51 6.31 2.12
C ASN A 40 -10.98 6.59 0.70
N ILE A 41 -10.71 7.79 0.18
CA ILE A 41 -11.03 8.18 -1.21
C ILE A 41 -10.20 7.35 -2.18
N LYS A 42 -8.93 7.15 -1.87
CA LYS A 42 -8.02 6.27 -2.61
C LYS A 42 -8.54 4.83 -2.63
N LYS A 43 -8.91 4.30 -1.47
CA LYS A 43 -9.44 2.94 -1.33
C LYS A 43 -10.70 2.72 -2.17
N ASP A 44 -11.65 3.65 -2.14
CA ASP A 44 -12.86 3.52 -2.94
C ASP A 44 -12.58 3.68 -4.44
N ARG A 45 -11.75 4.65 -4.85
CA ARG A 45 -11.44 4.89 -6.26
C ARG A 45 -10.69 3.71 -6.91
N TYR A 46 -9.71 3.13 -6.23
CA TYR A 46 -8.86 2.09 -6.83
C TYR A 46 -9.46 0.69 -6.79
N PHE A 47 -10.43 0.45 -5.91
CA PHE A 47 -10.90 -0.90 -5.65
C PHE A 47 -12.41 -1.10 -5.82
N LYS A 48 -13.22 -0.03 -5.80
CA LYS A 48 -14.68 -0.08 -6.00
C LYS A 48 -15.16 0.60 -7.30
N GLY A 49 -14.26 1.17 -8.10
CA GLY A 49 -14.63 1.88 -9.34
C GLY A 49 -15.16 0.96 -10.46
N LYS A 50 -15.93 1.55 -11.39
CA LYS A 50 -16.52 0.92 -12.60
C LYS A 50 -15.52 0.18 -13.53
N SER A 51 -14.23 0.25 -13.25
CA SER A 51 -13.14 -0.26 -14.11
C SER A 51 -12.41 -1.48 -13.55
N GLY A 52 -12.97 -2.10 -12.50
CA GLY A 52 -12.52 -3.38 -11.99
C GLY A 52 -11.47 -3.27 -10.88
N THR A 53 -11.54 -4.21 -9.94
CA THR A 53 -10.54 -4.41 -8.88
C THR A 53 -9.17 -4.65 -9.52
N THR A 54 -8.13 -4.01 -8.98
CA THR A 54 -6.74 -4.30 -9.35
C THR A 54 -6.47 -5.81 -9.34
N THR A 55 -5.82 -6.31 -10.38
CA THR A 55 -5.52 -7.74 -10.53
C THR A 55 -4.41 -8.23 -9.58
N TYR A 56 -3.75 -7.32 -8.88
CA TYR A 56 -2.69 -7.65 -7.94
C TYR A 56 -3.26 -8.06 -6.57
N ALA A 57 -3.10 -9.33 -6.20
CA ALA A 57 -3.53 -9.86 -4.90
C ALA A 57 -3.00 -9.04 -3.70
N LEU A 58 -1.76 -8.55 -3.78
CA LEU A 58 -1.15 -7.70 -2.76
C LEU A 58 -1.89 -6.36 -2.57
N ALA A 59 -2.44 -5.80 -3.64
CA ALA A 59 -3.21 -4.57 -3.56
C ALA A 59 -4.60 -4.84 -2.97
N THR A 60 -5.23 -5.96 -3.33
CA THR A 60 -6.54 -6.36 -2.78
C THR A 60 -6.52 -6.54 -1.27
N GLN A 61 -5.41 -7.04 -0.68
CA GLN A 61 -5.25 -7.12 0.78
C GLN A 61 -5.41 -5.76 1.48
N VAL A 62 -5.09 -4.67 0.80
CA VAL A 62 -5.17 -3.31 1.37
C VAL A 62 -6.62 -2.91 1.65
N LEU A 63 -7.59 -3.52 0.96
CA LEU A 63 -9.02 -3.30 1.20
C LEU A 63 -9.46 -3.71 2.60
N GLY A 64 -8.78 -4.68 3.21
CA GLY A 64 -9.07 -5.16 4.55
C GLY A 64 -8.68 -4.17 5.65
N TYR A 65 -7.86 -3.17 5.34
CA TYR A 65 -7.41 -2.19 6.32
C TYR A 65 -8.40 -1.02 6.42
N LYS A 66 -8.82 -0.72 7.65
CA LYS A 66 -9.66 0.44 7.96
C LYS A 66 -8.87 1.74 7.91
N GLU A 67 -7.62 1.70 8.38
CA GLU A 67 -6.72 2.84 8.47
C GLU A 67 -5.33 2.46 7.97
N TRP A 68 -4.56 3.46 7.54
CA TRP A 68 -3.21 3.30 7.02
C TRP A 68 -2.20 4.04 7.88
N THR A 69 -1.91 3.49 9.06
CA THR A 69 -1.04 4.10 10.07
C THR A 69 0.40 3.56 9.98
N PRO A 70 1.40 4.24 10.58
CA PRO A 70 2.75 3.72 10.68
C PRO A 70 2.84 2.32 11.32
N ALA A 71 1.96 2.03 12.29
CA ALA A 71 1.89 0.73 12.95
C ALA A 71 1.45 -0.37 11.97
N VAL A 72 0.41 -0.10 11.17
CA VAL A 72 -0.07 -1.01 10.11
C VAL A 72 1.03 -1.25 9.07
N VAL A 73 1.70 -0.19 8.61
CA VAL A 73 2.78 -0.29 7.63
C VAL A 73 3.96 -1.10 8.18
N LYS A 74 4.30 -0.92 9.47
CA LYS A 74 5.37 -1.68 10.14
C LYS A 74 5.03 -3.16 10.24
N GLN A 75 3.80 -3.50 10.64
CA GLN A 75 3.35 -4.89 10.71
C GLN A 75 3.40 -5.54 9.32
N ARG A 76 2.82 -4.88 8.32
CA ARG A 76 2.82 -5.37 6.94
C ARG A 76 4.22 -5.52 6.36
N GLN A 77 5.16 -4.63 6.71
CA GLN A 77 6.57 -4.75 6.33
C GLN A 77 7.17 -6.05 6.86
N GLN A 78 6.90 -6.41 8.13
CA GLN A 78 7.41 -7.65 8.73
C GLN A 78 6.81 -8.88 8.05
N GLU A 79 5.50 -8.88 7.84
CA GLU A 79 4.79 -9.98 7.16
C GLU A 79 5.34 -10.21 5.73
N LEU A 80 5.53 -9.15 4.96
CA LEU A 80 6.03 -9.26 3.58
C LEU A 80 7.49 -9.70 3.52
N ILE A 81 8.35 -9.19 4.42
CA ILE A 81 9.74 -9.66 4.51
C ILE A 81 9.78 -11.15 4.85
N GLN A 82 8.98 -11.58 5.83
CA GLN A 82 8.94 -12.98 6.23
C GLN A 82 8.49 -13.87 5.06
N LYS A 83 7.48 -13.43 4.30
CA LYS A 83 7.06 -14.13 3.08
C LYS A 83 8.15 -14.17 2.01
N TYR A 84 8.92 -13.11 1.84
CA TYR A 84 10.04 -13.11 0.89
C TYR A 84 11.15 -14.06 1.32
N ILE A 85 11.48 -14.11 2.62
CA ILE A 85 12.43 -15.05 3.19
C ILE A 85 11.97 -16.49 2.93
N GLU A 86 10.71 -16.80 3.22
CA GLU A 86 10.11 -18.13 3.01
C GLU A 86 10.09 -18.53 1.54
N CYS A 87 9.60 -17.66 0.65
CA CYS A 87 9.39 -18.00 -0.75
C CYS A 87 10.68 -18.00 -1.58
N TRP A 88 11.68 -17.21 -1.20
CA TRP A 88 12.96 -17.13 -1.91
C TRP A 88 14.13 -17.79 -1.16
N CYS A 89 13.86 -18.46 -0.04
CA CYS A 89 14.87 -19.12 0.78
C CYS A 89 16.03 -18.18 1.15
N LEU A 90 15.72 -16.93 1.48
CA LEU A 90 16.74 -15.94 1.84
C LEU A 90 17.29 -16.28 3.24
N LYS A 91 18.61 -16.35 3.36
CA LYS A 91 19.32 -16.64 4.61
C LYS A 91 19.69 -15.37 5.36
#